data_AF-A0A3D3KLT6-F1
#
_entry.id   AF-A0A3D3KLT6-F1
#
_cell.length_a   1.000
_cell.length_b   1.000
_cell.length_c   1.000
_cell.angle_alpha   90.00
_cell.angle_beta   90.00
_cell.angle_gamma   90.00
#
_symmetry.space_group_name_H-M   'P 1'
#
loop_
_entity.id
_entity.type
_entity.pdbx_description
1 polymer ?
#
loop_
_entity_poly.entity_id
_entity_poly.type
_entity_poly.pdbx_seq_one_letter_code
_entity_poly.pdbx_strand_id
1 'polypeptide(L)'
;MRIYIIVLFTLTMLISLPAIGLAESYTDEEIANAIYKAEGGEKAGYLYGVRSVAYSDAADARRICLNTIRENRRRYEEYGHREYRTFLEFLASRYAPVSGEGLSGDTIKLNENWLRNVRYFLKKNRLK
;
A
#
# COMPACT_ATOMS: atom_id res chain seq x y z
N MET A 1 24.74 -24.27 46.09
CA MET A 1 23.50 -23.50 45.86
C MET A 1 23.68 -22.13 45.17
N ARG A 2 24.92 -21.65 44.92
CA ARG A 2 25.16 -20.37 44.23
C ARG A 2 25.50 -20.48 42.73
N ILE A 3 25.79 -21.69 42.23
CA ILE A 3 26.15 -21.92 40.82
C ILE A 3 24.91 -22.19 39.94
N TYR A 4 23.86 -22.80 40.50
CA TYR A 4 22.63 -23.12 39.76
C TYR A 4 21.75 -21.90 39.43
N ILE A 5 21.93 -20.77 40.13
CA ILE A 5 21.18 -19.54 39.89
C ILE A 5 21.71 -18.78 38.67
N ILE A 6 23.01 -18.92 38.35
CA ILE A 6 23.64 -18.27 37.18
C ILE A 6 23.31 -19.03 35.88
N VAL A 7 23.14 -20.36 35.97
CA VAL A 7 22.75 -21.21 34.82
C VAL A 7 21.26 -21.04 34.47
N LEU A 8 20.41 -20.68 35.43
CA LEU A 8 18.98 -20.45 35.17
C LEU A 8 18.69 -19.07 34.54
N PHE A 9 19.59 -18.10 34.69
CA PHE A 9 19.44 -16.75 34.10
C PHE A 9 20.02 -16.64 32.68
N THR A 10 20.84 -17.61 32.25
CA THR A 10 21.45 -17.63 30.92
C THR A 10 20.64 -18.44 29.89
N LEU A 11 19.67 -19.25 30.33
CA LEU A 11 18.84 -20.09 29.45
C LEU A 11 17.53 -19.41 28.99
N THR A 12 17.12 -18.29 29.58
CA THR A 12 15.89 -17.56 29.19
C THR A 12 16.13 -16.50 28.10
N MET A 13 17.39 -16.19 27.77
CA MET A 13 17.78 -15.17 26.78
C MET A 13 17.95 -15.73 25.35
N LEU A 14 17.50 -16.96 25.08
CA LEU A 14 17.75 -17.64 23.80
C LEU A 14 16.52 -17.86 22.91
N ILE A 15 15.35 -17.29 23.25
CA ILE A 15 14.15 -17.39 22.41
C ILE A 15 13.43 -16.04 22.32
N SER A 16 14.16 -15.00 21.93
CA SER A 16 13.55 -13.86 21.24
C SER A 16 14.02 -13.89 19.78
N LEU A 17 13.58 -14.92 19.05
CA LEU A 17 13.50 -14.76 17.60
C LEU A 17 12.52 -13.61 17.37
N PRO A 18 12.96 -12.44 16.87
CA PRO A 18 11.99 -11.49 16.37
C PRO A 18 11.20 -12.28 15.33
N ALA A 19 9.88 -12.37 15.50
CA ALA A 19 9.03 -12.79 14.41
C ALA A 19 9.34 -11.81 13.28
N ILE A 20 10.15 -12.25 12.32
CA ILE A 20 10.39 -11.53 11.10
C ILE A 20 9.04 -11.57 10.43
N GLY A 21 8.23 -10.54 10.71
CA GLY A 21 6.99 -10.30 10.00
C GLY A 21 7.41 -10.21 8.55
N LEU A 22 7.10 -11.24 7.77
CA LEU A 22 7.19 -11.21 6.32
C LEU A 22 6.38 -9.99 5.89
N ALA A 23 7.05 -8.88 5.65
CA ALA A 23 6.45 -7.72 5.03
C ALA A 23 6.00 -8.23 3.66
N GLU A 24 4.70 -8.46 3.48
CA GLU A 24 4.16 -8.82 2.18
C GLU A 24 4.43 -7.66 1.22
N SER A 25 5.53 -7.74 0.48
CA SER A 25 5.83 -6.79 -0.57
C SER A 25 5.01 -7.17 -1.80
N TYR A 26 4.08 -6.31 -2.20
CA TYR A 26 3.43 -6.40 -3.50
C TYR A 26 4.30 -5.75 -4.57
N THR A 27 4.43 -6.39 -5.73
CA THR A 27 5.07 -5.84 -6.93
C THR A 27 4.27 -4.67 -7.49
N ASP A 28 4.90 -3.84 -8.32
CA ASP A 28 4.20 -2.73 -9.01
C ASP A 28 3.05 -3.23 -9.87
N GLU A 29 3.24 -4.38 -10.52
CA GLU A 29 2.25 -5.01 -11.38
C GLU A 29 1.05 -5.50 -10.57
N GLU A 30 1.26 -6.13 -9.42
CA GLU A 30 0.18 -6.54 -8.51
C GLU A 30 -0.63 -5.32 -8.03
N ILE A 31 0.06 -4.23 -7.66
CA ILE A 31 -0.59 -2.99 -7.21
C ILE A 31 -1.38 -2.35 -8.36
N ALA A 32 -0.80 -2.21 -9.55
CA ALA A 32 -1.48 -1.65 -10.71
C ALA A 32 -2.74 -2.45 -11.07
N ASN A 33 -2.64 -3.78 -11.09
CA ASN A 33 -3.78 -4.66 -11.35
C ASN A 33 -4.87 -4.54 -10.26
N ALA A 34 -4.49 -4.32 -9.01
CA ALA A 34 -5.43 -4.11 -7.91
C ALA A 34 -6.10 -2.73 -7.98
N ILE A 35 -5.35 -1.67 -8.31
CA ILE A 35 -5.88 -0.32 -8.53
C ILE A 35 -6.90 -0.33 -9.67
N TYR A 36 -6.55 -0.92 -10.81
CA TYR A 36 -7.47 -1.04 -11.96
C TYR A 36 -8.82 -1.64 -11.56
N LYS A 37 -8.80 -2.72 -10.77
CA LYS A 37 -10.02 -3.37 -10.28
C LYS A 37 -10.76 -2.52 -9.22
N ALA A 38 -10.02 -1.83 -8.35
CA ALA A 38 -10.59 -0.97 -7.32
C ALA A 38 -11.32 0.26 -7.90
N GLU A 39 -10.84 0.79 -9.03
CA GLU A 39 -11.45 1.92 -9.74
C GLU A 39 -12.68 1.52 -10.58
N GLY A 40 -12.86 0.23 -10.87
CA GLY A 40 -13.99 -0.30 -11.65
C GLY A 40 -13.60 -0.92 -13.01
N GLY A 41 -12.31 -1.03 -13.31
CA GLY A 41 -11.78 -1.60 -14.55
C GLY A 41 -12.25 -0.85 -15.79
N GLU A 42 -12.65 -1.57 -16.83
CA GLU A 42 -13.16 -0.98 -18.09
C GLU A 42 -14.38 -0.05 -17.92
N LYS A 43 -15.07 -0.10 -16.77
CA LYS A 43 -16.22 0.76 -16.48
C LYS A 43 -15.83 2.06 -15.79
N ALA A 44 -14.58 2.22 -15.39
CA ALA A 44 -14.11 3.41 -14.69
C ALA A 44 -14.02 4.61 -15.64
N GLY A 45 -14.38 5.80 -15.17
CA GLY A 45 -14.12 7.04 -15.90
C GLY A 45 -12.62 7.33 -16.07
N TYR A 46 -11.79 6.80 -15.16
CA TYR A 46 -10.33 6.84 -15.20
C TYR A 46 -9.79 5.47 -14.78
N LEU A 47 -9.22 4.71 -15.72
CA LEU A 47 -8.89 3.28 -15.53
C LEU A 47 -8.04 2.97 -14.28
N TYR A 48 -7.19 3.92 -13.87
CA TYR A 48 -6.31 3.78 -12.72
C TYR A 48 -6.40 4.97 -11.74
N GLY A 49 -7.46 5.79 -11.81
CA GLY A 49 -7.67 6.90 -10.87
C GLY A 49 -6.71 8.09 -11.00
N VAL A 50 -5.71 8.05 -11.89
CA VAL A 50 -4.78 9.17 -12.14
C VAL A 50 -5.45 10.21 -13.04
N ARG A 51 -5.82 11.35 -12.47
CA ARG A 51 -6.55 12.43 -13.18
C ARG A 51 -5.68 13.61 -13.60
N SER A 52 -4.45 13.69 -13.09
CA SER A 52 -3.53 14.81 -13.35
C SER A 52 -2.84 14.74 -14.71
N VAL A 53 -2.89 13.59 -15.39
CA VAL A 53 -2.24 13.36 -16.67
C VAL A 53 -3.24 12.66 -17.58
N ALA A 54 -3.50 13.25 -18.75
CA ALA A 54 -4.33 12.63 -19.78
C ALA A 54 -3.60 11.43 -20.41
N TYR A 55 -4.37 10.43 -20.84
CA TYR A 55 -3.86 9.26 -21.56
C TYR A 55 -4.66 9.04 -22.84
N SER A 56 -4.01 8.43 -23.83
CA SER A 56 -4.60 8.15 -25.15
C SER A 56 -5.33 6.81 -25.21
N ASP A 57 -4.81 5.80 -24.51
CA ASP A 57 -5.36 4.46 -24.48
C ASP A 57 -5.10 3.75 -23.14
N ALA A 58 -5.58 2.52 -23.01
CA ALA A 58 -5.44 1.73 -21.79
C ALA A 58 -3.99 1.34 -21.46
N ALA A 59 -3.14 1.13 -22.47
CA ALA A 59 -1.74 0.79 -22.26
C ALA A 59 -0.97 2.01 -21.73
N ASP A 60 -1.29 3.19 -22.25
CA ASP A 60 -0.76 4.47 -21.80
C ASP A 60 -1.20 4.79 -20.36
N ALA A 61 -2.49 4.60 -20.05
CA ALA A 61 -3.03 4.74 -18.68
C ALA A 61 -2.29 3.82 -17.69
N ARG A 62 -2.04 2.57 -18.08
CA ARG A 62 -1.32 1.59 -17.27
C ARG A 62 0.13 1.99 -17.04
N ARG A 63 0.82 2.45 -18.08
CA ARG A 63 2.19 2.97 -17.99
C ARG A 63 2.29 4.15 -17.03
N ILE A 64 1.34 5.08 -17.08
CA ILE A 64 1.23 6.21 -16.14
C ILE A 64 1.02 5.71 -14.71
N CYS A 65 0.14 4.72 -14.50
CA CYS A 65 -0.07 4.12 -13.18
C CYS A 65 1.20 3.49 -12.63
N LEU A 66 1.91 2.66 -13.40
CA LEU A 66 3.17 2.05 -12.99
C LEU A 66 4.23 3.09 -12.63
N ASN A 67 4.37 4.15 -13.44
CA ASN A 67 5.31 5.22 -13.14
C ASN A 67 4.94 5.97 -11.86
N THR A 68 3.64 6.20 -11.64
CA THR A 68 3.13 6.79 -10.40
C THR A 68 3.46 5.91 -9.19
N ILE A 69 3.28 4.59 -9.28
CA ILE A 69 3.62 3.66 -8.20
C ILE A 69 5.11 3.71 -7.89
N ARG A 70 5.98 3.61 -8.91
CA ARG A 70 7.44 3.62 -8.75
C ARG A 70 7.94 4.90 -8.09
N GLU A 71 7.46 6.05 -8.56
CA GLU A 71 7.86 7.34 -7.98
C GLU A 71 7.34 7.50 -6.55
N ASN A 72 6.15 7.00 -6.24
CA ASN A 72 5.67 7.01 -4.86
C ASN A 72 6.42 6.01 -3.96
N ARG A 73 6.95 4.90 -4.47
CA ARG A 73 7.85 4.04 -3.68
C ARG A 73 9.11 4.79 -3.30
N ARG A 74 9.74 5.45 -4.27
CA ARG A 74 10.91 6.29 -4.04
C ARG A 74 10.64 7.34 -2.95
N ARG A 75 9.50 8.05 -3.05
CA ARG A 75 9.07 9.03 -2.04
C ARG A 75 8.76 8.41 -0.68
N TYR A 76 8.20 7.20 -0.65
CA TYR A 76 7.93 6.49 0.59
C TYR A 76 9.23 6.13 1.31
N GLU A 77 10.20 5.59 0.58
CA GLU A 77 11.54 5.29 1.09
C GLU A 77 12.28 6.55 1.55
N GLU A 78 12.12 7.67 0.83
CA GLU A 78 12.77 8.95 1.18
C GLU A 78 12.18 9.60 2.43
N TYR A 79 10.84 9.70 2.51
CA TYR A 79 10.17 10.41 3.60
C TYR A 79 8.82 9.83 4.03
N GLY A 80 8.07 9.16 3.14
CA GLY A 80 6.71 8.71 3.47
C GLY A 80 6.63 7.70 4.61
N HIS A 81 7.67 6.89 4.81
CA HIS A 81 7.75 5.93 5.93
C HIS A 81 7.76 6.58 7.32
N ARG A 82 8.00 7.90 7.42
CA ARG A 82 7.97 8.65 8.68
C ARG A 82 6.54 8.88 9.19
N GLU A 83 5.58 8.96 8.28
CA GLU A 83 4.17 9.27 8.60
C GLU A 83 3.24 8.06 8.37
N TYR A 84 3.59 7.15 7.47
CA TYR A 84 2.74 6.04 7.07
C TYR A 84 3.39 4.69 7.37
N ARG A 85 2.63 3.78 7.99
CA ARG A 85 3.15 2.46 8.42
C ARG A 85 3.43 1.54 7.25
N THR A 86 2.73 1.73 6.12
CA THR A 86 2.91 0.92 4.92
C THR A 86 2.95 1.79 3.66
N PHE A 87 3.63 1.30 2.63
CA PHE A 87 3.61 1.94 1.31
C PHE A 87 2.19 2.13 0.75
N LEU A 88 1.27 1.18 0.99
CA LEU A 88 -0.10 1.30 0.51
C LEU A 88 -0.89 2.41 1.23
N GLU A 89 -0.63 2.64 2.51
CA GLU A 89 -1.24 3.78 3.24
C GLU A 89 -0.72 5.10 2.70
N PHE A 90 0.58 5.20 2.44
CA PHE A 90 1.17 6.36 1.77
C PHE A 90 0.58 6.56 0.36
N LEU A 91 0.49 5.49 -0.44
CA LEU A 91 -0.06 5.58 -1.79
C LEU A 91 -1.53 6.02 -1.77
N ALA A 92 -2.32 5.49 -0.83
CA ALA A 92 -3.72 5.87 -0.66
C ALA A 92 -3.90 7.34 -0.31
N SER A 93 -3.03 7.93 0.52
CA SER A 93 -3.12 9.36 0.86
C SER A 93 -2.88 10.28 -0.35
N ARG A 94 -2.22 9.78 -1.39
CA ARG A 94 -1.96 10.51 -2.65
C ARG A 94 -3.06 10.31 -3.68
N TYR A 95 -3.60 9.09 -3.77
CA TYR A 95 -4.66 8.74 -4.72
C TYR A 95 -6.05 9.21 -4.26
N ALA A 96 -6.34 9.00 -2.99
CA ALA A 96 -7.66 9.19 -2.40
C ALA A 96 -7.51 9.86 -1.02
N PRO A 97 -7.09 11.14 -0.99
CA PRO A 97 -6.94 11.87 0.28
C PRO A 97 -8.29 11.99 1.00
N VAL A 98 -8.27 11.76 2.31
CA VAL A 98 -9.45 11.88 3.20
C VAL A 98 -9.44 13.17 4.01
N SER A 99 -8.44 14.02 3.78
CA SER A 99 -8.24 15.31 4.44
C SER A 99 -7.53 16.26 3.47
N GLY A 100 -7.87 17.54 3.52
CA GLY A 100 -7.28 18.57 2.66
C GLY A 100 -8.30 19.62 2.27
N GLU A 101 -7.80 20.78 1.85
CA GLU A 101 -8.65 21.88 1.38
C GLU A 101 -9.41 21.47 0.10
N GLY A 102 -10.68 21.84 0.01
CA GLY A 102 -11.52 21.59 -1.16
C GLY A 102 -12.17 20.18 -1.25
N LEU A 103 -11.97 19.31 -0.25
CA LEU A 103 -12.65 18.01 -0.21
C LEU A 103 -14.06 18.12 0.38
N SER A 104 -15.07 17.66 -0.36
CA SER A 104 -16.44 17.53 0.15
C SER A 104 -16.58 16.29 1.04
N GLY A 105 -17.55 16.29 1.96
CA GLY A 105 -17.84 15.15 2.84
C GLY A 105 -18.13 13.86 2.07
N ASP A 106 -18.79 13.94 0.92
CA ASP A 106 -19.07 12.77 0.07
C ASP A 106 -17.82 12.25 -0.63
N THR A 107 -16.90 13.14 -1.02
CA THR A 107 -15.60 12.75 -1.57
C THR A 107 -14.77 12.01 -0.52
N ILE A 108 -14.77 12.51 0.73
CA ILE A 108 -14.06 11.88 1.85
C ILE A 108 -14.59 10.45 2.09
N LYS A 109 -15.91 10.29 2.22
CA LYS A 109 -16.55 8.97 2.41
C LYS A 109 -16.21 7.98 1.30
N LEU A 110 -16.14 8.46 0.05
CA LEU A 110 -15.74 7.62 -1.08
C LEU A 110 -14.27 7.20 -0.96
N ASN A 111 -13.38 8.16 -0.70
CA ASN A 111 -11.93 7.98 -0.64
C ASN A 111 -11.48 7.06 0.50
N GLU A 112 -12.16 7.07 1.65
CA GLU A 112 -11.90 6.17 2.78
C GLU A 112 -11.92 4.68 2.40
N ASN A 113 -12.69 4.33 1.37
CA ASN A 113 -12.83 2.94 0.92
C ASN A 113 -11.73 2.49 -0.05
N TRP A 114 -10.97 3.43 -0.62
CA TRP A 114 -10.01 3.14 -1.69
C TRP A 114 -8.95 2.12 -1.26
N LEU A 115 -8.29 2.37 -0.12
CA LEU A 115 -7.25 1.47 0.41
C LEU A 115 -7.80 0.07 0.72
N ARG A 116 -9.03 0.01 1.26
CA ARG A 116 -9.71 -1.26 1.56
C ARG A 116 -9.94 -2.07 0.28
N ASN A 117 -10.37 -1.42 -0.80
CA ASN A 117 -10.64 -2.06 -2.08
C ASN A 117 -9.35 -2.56 -2.75
N VAL A 118 -8.28 -1.75 -2.75
CA VAL A 118 -6.98 -2.17 -3.28
C VAL A 118 -6.44 -3.38 -2.52
N ARG A 119 -6.48 -3.35 -1.18
CA ARG A 119 -6.08 -4.50 -0.34
C ARG A 119 -6.92 -5.75 -0.62
N TYR A 120 -8.22 -5.62 -0.86
CA TYR A 120 -9.09 -6.73 -1.24
C TYR A 120 -8.61 -7.39 -2.54
N PHE A 121 -8.34 -6.61 -3.59
CA PHE A 121 -7.91 -7.15 -4.88
C PHE A 121 -6.49 -7.71 -4.87
N LEU A 122 -5.57 -7.13 -4.09
CA LEU A 122 -4.24 -7.69 -3.88
C LEU A 122 -4.30 -9.10 -3.29
N LYS A 123 -5.03 -9.26 -2.17
CA LYS A 123 -5.22 -10.58 -1.53
C LYS A 123 -5.92 -11.56 -2.46
N LYS A 124 -6.98 -11.13 -3.14
CA LYS A 124 -7.73 -11.98 -4.07
C LYS A 124 -6.90 -12.47 -5.24
N ASN A 125 -5.96 -11.67 -5.75
CA ASN A 125 -5.11 -12.06 -6.88
C ASN A 125 -4.02 -13.08 -6.48
N ARG A 126 -3.58 -13.10 -5.21
CA ARG A 126 -2.59 -14.07 -4.71
C ARG A 126 -3.19 -15.43 -4.32
N LEU A 127 -4.50 -15.48 -4.08
CA LEU A 127 -5.23 -16.71 -3.75
C LEU A 127 -5.71 -17.49 -4.99
N LYS A 128 -5.35 -17.03 -6.19
CA LYS A 128 -5.66 -17.69 -7.46
C LYS A 128 -4.42 -18.39 -7.98
#